data_AF-A0A9J6G6E4-F1
#
_entry.id   AF-A0A9J6G6E4-F1
#
_cell.length_a   1.000
_cell.length_b   1.000
_cell.length_c   1.000
_cell.angle_alpha   90.00
_cell.angle_beta   90.00
_cell.angle_gamma   90.00
#
_symmetry.space_group_name_H-M   'P 1'
#
loop_
_entity.id
_entity.type
_entity.pdbx_description
1 polymer ?
#
loop_
_entity_poly.entity_id
_entity_poly.type
_entity_poly.pdbx_seq_one_letter_code
_entity_poly.pdbx_strand_id
1 'polypeptide(L)'
;MRLFAYLFVPREQWCYLGECTEMGERPEAIDGHWGPWSNWSECSRSCGGGVMVSERHCDHPRPAYGGRYCIGERKRYRMCNTQSCAEDAPSFRAVQCSHFNNVSYKGELFNWSPVSTPATPCQLHCKPDGKFFSRVLKESVTDGTPCSPGARDVCINGKCRRVSCDWGIETSAQEDRCGICHGDGTRCITVHKEFTQKEGIGESASALGRFLAH
;
A
#
# COMPACT_ATOMS: atom_id res chain seq x y z
N MET A 1 -52.87 -57.83 29.76
CA MET A 1 -52.12 -57.87 28.48
C MET A 1 -51.41 -56.53 28.30
N ARG A 2 -50.08 -56.55 28.16
CA ARG A 2 -49.23 -55.36 28.09
C ARG A 2 -49.43 -54.64 26.74
N LEU A 3 -49.87 -53.39 26.76
CA LEU A 3 -49.73 -52.48 25.62
C LEU A 3 -48.32 -51.90 25.66
N PHE A 4 -47.45 -52.38 24.78
CA PHE A 4 -46.17 -51.74 24.50
C PHE A 4 -46.47 -50.40 23.80
N ALA A 5 -46.44 -49.31 24.56
CA ALA A 5 -46.25 -48.00 23.98
C ALA A 5 -44.82 -47.97 23.44
N TYR A 6 -44.67 -48.20 22.13
CA TYR A 6 -43.45 -47.87 21.41
C TYR A 6 -43.30 -46.34 21.45
N LEU A 7 -42.64 -45.85 22.50
CA LEU A 7 -42.00 -44.54 22.46
C LEU A 7 -41.00 -44.60 21.29
N PHE A 8 -41.36 -43.96 20.20
CA PHE A 8 -40.44 -43.64 19.11
C PHE A 8 -39.34 -42.78 19.74
N VAL A 9 -38.21 -43.40 20.09
CA VAL A 9 -37.00 -42.67 20.51
C VAL A 9 -36.31 -42.26 19.21
N PRO A 10 -36.23 -40.95 18.86
CA PRO A 10 -35.45 -40.54 17.70
C PRO A 10 -33.99 -40.82 18.03
N ARG A 11 -33.45 -41.89 17.45
CA ARG A 11 -32.12 -42.43 17.77
C ARG A 11 -30.99 -41.80 16.98
N GLU A 12 -31.26 -40.66 16.39
CA GLU A 12 -30.34 -40.02 15.48
C GLU A 12 -30.21 -38.55 15.90
N GLN A 13 -29.34 -38.29 16.87
CA GLN A 13 -28.92 -36.94 17.25
C GLN A 13 -27.43 -36.78 16.99
N TRP A 14 -27.01 -35.61 16.51
CA TRP A 14 -25.62 -35.28 16.29
C TRP A 14 -25.28 -33.96 16.99
N CYS A 15 -24.02 -33.84 17.41
CA CYS A 15 -23.53 -32.65 18.09
C CYS A 15 -23.07 -31.62 17.06
N TYR A 16 -23.64 -30.42 17.11
CA TYR A 16 -23.29 -29.30 16.26
C TYR A 16 -23.07 -28.05 17.10
N LEU A 17 -21.88 -27.44 17.02
CA LEU A 17 -21.48 -26.25 17.81
C LEU A 17 -21.73 -26.36 19.34
N GLY A 18 -21.70 -27.58 19.89
CA GLY A 18 -21.92 -27.84 21.32
C GLY A 18 -23.37 -28.10 21.71
N GLU A 19 -24.30 -28.16 20.76
CA GLU A 19 -25.71 -28.46 20.97
C GLU A 19 -26.09 -29.78 20.28
N CYS A 20 -26.91 -30.61 20.95
CA CYS A 20 -27.42 -31.86 20.38
C CYS A 20 -28.65 -31.57 19.52
N THR A 21 -28.58 -31.87 18.22
CA THR A 21 -29.65 -31.63 17.25
C THR A 21 -30.11 -32.93 16.61
N GLU A 22 -31.38 -33.00 16.18
CA GLU A 22 -31.91 -34.18 15.47
C GLU A 22 -31.23 -34.33 14.10
N MET A 23 -30.89 -35.57 13.72
CA MET A 23 -30.38 -35.89 12.39
C MET A 23 -31.49 -35.66 11.37
N GLY A 24 -31.35 -34.61 10.57
CA GLY A 24 -32.29 -34.28 9.49
C GLY A 24 -32.30 -32.78 9.15
N GLU A 25 -32.05 -31.91 10.12
CA GLU A 25 -32.04 -30.46 9.92
C GLU A 25 -30.62 -29.91 10.03
N ARG A 26 -29.88 -29.93 8.92
CA ARG A 26 -28.68 -29.09 8.82
C ARG A 26 -29.16 -27.66 8.53
N PRO A 27 -28.85 -26.66 9.38
CA PRO A 27 -29.19 -25.28 9.07
C PRO A 27 -28.58 -24.87 7.73
N GLU A 28 -29.32 -24.11 6.93
CA GLU A 28 -28.82 -23.63 5.64
C GLU A 28 -27.54 -22.81 5.82
N ALA A 29 -26.59 -23.02 4.92
CA ALA A 29 -25.34 -22.26 4.92
C ALA A 29 -25.64 -20.77 4.70
N ILE A 30 -25.16 -19.92 5.60
CA ILE A 30 -25.27 -18.46 5.47
C ILE A 30 -23.93 -17.97 4.94
N ASP A 31 -23.90 -17.58 3.67
CA ASP A 31 -22.74 -16.92 3.08
C ASP A 31 -22.56 -15.53 3.72
N GLY A 32 -21.30 -15.20 4.03
CA GLY A 32 -20.97 -13.92 4.63
C GLY A 32 -21.06 -12.79 3.61
N HIS A 33 -21.53 -11.63 4.05
CA HIS A 33 -21.52 -10.41 3.25
C HIS A 33 -20.78 -9.27 3.95
N TRP A 34 -20.22 -8.40 3.12
CA TRP A 34 -19.44 -7.25 3.58
C TRP A 34 -20.35 -6.24 4.28
N GLY A 35 -19.93 -5.83 5.47
CA GLY A 35 -20.42 -4.64 6.13
C GLY A 35 -20.00 -3.36 5.40
N PRO A 36 -20.52 -2.21 5.86
CA PRO A 36 -20.13 -0.91 5.33
C PRO A 36 -18.63 -0.67 5.57
N TRP A 37 -18.06 0.17 4.71
CA TRP A 37 -16.71 0.68 4.92
C TRP A 37 -16.68 1.59 6.15
N SER A 38 -15.63 1.45 6.96
CA SER A 38 -15.31 2.39 8.02
C SER A 38 -15.02 3.77 7.43
N ASN A 39 -15.11 4.78 8.30
CA ASN A 39 -14.50 6.06 8.00
C ASN A 39 -13.00 5.89 7.71
N TRP A 40 -12.47 6.80 6.91
CA TRP A 40 -11.06 6.84 6.60
C TRP A 40 -10.24 7.18 7.85
N SER A 41 -9.08 6.52 7.99
CA SER A 41 -8.10 6.85 9.01
C SER A 41 -7.55 8.26 8.81
N GLU A 42 -6.81 8.73 9.81
CA GLU A 42 -5.92 9.87 9.63
C GLU A 42 -4.90 9.59 8.53
N CYS A 43 -4.47 10.66 7.86
CA CYS A 43 -3.45 10.58 6.83
C CYS A 43 -2.09 10.26 7.47
N SER A 44 -1.33 9.33 6.87
CA SER A 44 0.00 8.97 7.39
C SER A 44 1.02 10.12 7.39
N ARG A 45 0.75 11.19 6.64
CA ARG A 45 1.63 12.37 6.47
C ARG A 45 0.82 13.65 6.38
N SER A 46 1.40 14.77 6.79
CA SER A 46 0.80 16.10 6.64
C SER A 46 1.14 16.79 5.32
N CYS A 47 2.15 16.30 4.57
CA CYS A 47 2.56 16.82 3.27
C CYS A 47 3.29 15.73 2.45
N GLY A 48 3.45 16.00 1.15
CA GLY A 48 4.23 15.22 0.20
C GLY A 48 3.59 13.89 -0.19
N GLY A 49 2.27 13.75 -0.01
CA GLY A 49 1.49 12.55 -0.32
C GLY A 49 1.60 11.48 0.76
N GLY A 50 0.61 11.41 1.65
CA GLY A 50 0.38 10.30 2.58
C GLY A 50 -0.70 9.33 2.08
N VAL A 51 -0.99 8.32 2.89
CA VAL A 51 -2.03 7.33 2.64
C VAL A 51 -2.97 7.28 3.84
N MET A 52 -4.26 7.12 3.55
CA MET A 52 -5.29 6.79 4.54
C MET A 52 -5.97 5.47 4.18
N VAL A 53 -6.41 4.74 5.20
CA VAL A 53 -6.99 3.41 5.08
C VAL A 53 -8.43 3.42 5.55
N SER A 54 -9.28 2.61 4.89
CA SER A 54 -10.65 2.34 5.30
C SER A 54 -10.85 0.84 5.23
N GLU A 55 -11.51 0.29 6.25
CA GLU A 55 -11.64 -1.16 6.44
C GLU A 55 -13.10 -1.55 6.56
N ARG A 56 -13.43 -2.79 6.20
CA ARG A 56 -14.77 -3.35 6.38
C ARG A 56 -14.68 -4.77 6.92
N HIS A 57 -15.76 -5.23 7.54
CA HIS A 57 -15.82 -6.56 8.15
C HIS A 57 -16.80 -7.45 7.38
N CYS A 58 -16.59 -8.76 7.42
CA CYS A 58 -17.48 -9.74 6.80
C CYS A 58 -18.51 -10.20 7.83
N ASP A 59 -19.47 -9.33 8.10
CA ASP A 59 -20.39 -9.48 9.22
C ASP A 59 -21.83 -9.03 8.94
N HIS A 60 -22.19 -8.76 7.69
CA HIS A 60 -23.51 -8.26 7.30
C HIS A 60 -24.22 -9.11 6.23
N PRO A 61 -24.52 -10.42 6.45
CA PRO A 61 -24.37 -11.18 7.69
C PRO A 61 -22.99 -11.83 7.88
N ARG A 62 -22.72 -12.31 9.10
CA ARG A 62 -21.55 -13.16 9.37
C ARG A 62 -21.76 -14.54 8.73
N PRO A 63 -20.72 -15.14 8.13
CA PRO A 63 -20.83 -16.48 7.58
C PRO A 63 -21.11 -17.49 8.71
N ALA A 64 -22.08 -18.37 8.48
CA ALA A 64 -22.51 -19.39 9.43
C ALA A 64 -22.86 -20.70 8.73
N TYR A 65 -22.93 -21.79 9.48
CA TYR A 65 -23.39 -23.11 9.00
C TYR A 65 -22.60 -23.68 7.80
N GLY A 66 -21.32 -23.30 7.69
CA GLY A 66 -20.45 -23.68 6.58
C GLY A 66 -20.59 -22.79 5.34
N GLY A 67 -21.23 -21.63 5.46
CA GLY A 67 -21.27 -20.62 4.41
C GLY A 67 -19.91 -19.97 4.16
N ARG A 68 -19.76 -19.41 2.96
CA ARG A 68 -18.51 -18.87 2.44
C ARG A 68 -18.15 -17.55 3.10
N TYR A 69 -16.85 -17.35 3.34
CA TYR A 69 -16.33 -16.06 3.73
C TYR A 69 -16.39 -15.06 2.57
N CYS A 70 -16.50 -13.77 2.89
CA CYS A 70 -16.61 -12.71 1.90
C CYS A 70 -15.40 -12.67 0.95
N ILE A 71 -15.68 -12.59 -0.35
CA ILE A 71 -14.67 -12.43 -1.40
C ILE A 71 -14.49 -10.94 -1.71
N GLY A 72 -13.23 -10.51 -1.86
CA GLY A 72 -12.87 -9.14 -2.22
C GLY A 72 -12.04 -8.44 -1.15
N GLU A 73 -11.85 -7.13 -1.32
CA GLU A 73 -10.95 -6.35 -0.48
C GLU A 73 -11.54 -6.06 0.89
N ARG A 74 -10.78 -6.35 1.95
CA ARG A 74 -11.12 -5.96 3.33
C ARG A 74 -10.70 -4.53 3.67
N LYS A 75 -9.64 -4.05 3.01
CA LYS A 75 -9.04 -2.73 3.21
C LYS A 75 -8.94 -2.03 1.86
N ARG A 76 -9.21 -0.74 1.84
CA ARG A 76 -8.98 0.15 0.71
C ARG A 76 -8.11 1.32 1.14
N TYR A 77 -7.39 1.89 0.16
CA TYR A 77 -6.41 2.94 0.38
C TYR A 77 -6.73 4.13 -0.52
N ARG A 78 -6.39 5.33 -0.07
CA ARG A 78 -6.38 6.53 -0.92
C ARG A 78 -5.27 7.48 -0.50
N MET A 79 -4.76 8.24 -1.47
CA MET A 79 -3.78 9.30 -1.21
C MET A 79 -4.41 10.47 -0.47
N CYS A 80 -3.61 11.18 0.32
CA CYS A 80 -3.98 12.37 1.07
C CYS A 80 -2.80 13.34 1.20
N ASN A 81 -3.09 14.61 1.51
CA ASN A 81 -2.08 15.63 1.77
C ASN A 81 -0.97 15.68 0.68
N THR A 82 -1.40 15.79 -0.58
CA THR A 82 -0.54 15.68 -1.77
C THR A 82 0.25 16.97 -2.07
N GLN A 83 -0.01 18.06 -1.35
CA GLN A 83 0.81 19.26 -1.40
C GLN A 83 2.28 18.95 -1.09
N SER A 84 3.22 19.59 -1.78
CA SER A 84 4.65 19.42 -1.50
C SER A 84 4.98 19.83 -0.06
N CYS A 85 5.98 19.16 0.53
CA CYS A 85 6.60 19.61 1.76
C CYS A 85 7.53 20.81 1.49
N ALA A 86 8.02 21.46 2.54
CA ALA A 86 9.08 22.48 2.41
C ALA A 86 10.34 21.88 1.76
N GLU A 87 11.08 22.67 0.98
CA GLU A 87 12.23 22.20 0.20
C GLU A 87 13.37 21.66 1.07
N ASP A 88 13.53 22.20 2.28
CA ASP A 88 14.52 21.80 3.28
C ASP A 88 14.04 20.66 4.20
N ALA A 89 12.79 20.24 4.08
CA ALA A 89 12.24 19.20 4.93
C ALA A 89 12.90 17.84 4.63
N PRO A 90 13.23 17.05 5.67
CA PRO A 90 13.75 15.71 5.46
C PRO A 90 12.72 14.82 4.76
N SER A 91 13.19 13.93 3.89
CA SER A 91 12.30 12.95 3.26
C SER A 91 11.59 12.09 4.31
N PHE A 92 10.37 11.62 4.00
CA PHE A 92 9.61 10.80 4.96
C PHE A 92 10.34 9.50 5.35
N ARG A 93 11.18 8.96 4.46
CA ARG A 93 12.04 7.81 4.78
C ARG A 93 13.19 8.20 5.72
N ALA A 94 13.75 9.41 5.58
CA ALA A 94 14.78 9.92 6.49
C ALA A 94 14.23 10.12 7.90
N VAL A 95 13.03 10.68 8.05
CA VAL A 95 12.35 10.83 9.34
C VAL A 95 12.22 9.46 10.04
N GLN A 96 11.87 8.42 9.28
CA GLN A 96 11.77 7.06 9.84
C GLN A 96 13.13 6.50 10.31
N CYS A 97 14.23 6.74 9.59
CA CYS A 97 15.56 6.37 10.07
C CYS A 97 15.94 7.15 11.33
N SER A 98 15.61 8.45 11.42
CA SER A 98 15.98 9.28 12.57
C SER A 98 15.32 8.86 13.89
N HIS A 99 14.20 8.13 13.85
CA HIS A 99 13.61 7.55 15.06
C HIS A 99 14.54 6.55 15.76
N PHE A 100 15.52 5.99 15.03
CA PHE A 100 16.52 5.07 15.58
C PHE A 100 17.79 5.77 16.04
N ASN A 101 17.91 7.09 15.92
CA ASN A 101 19.11 7.82 16.35
C ASN A 101 19.36 7.72 17.86
N ASN A 102 18.27 7.65 18.63
CA ASN A 102 18.32 7.53 20.09
C ASN A 102 18.23 6.05 20.56
N VAL A 103 18.34 5.09 19.62
CA VAL A 103 18.31 3.66 19.92
C VAL A 103 19.72 3.10 19.75
N SER A 104 20.27 2.51 20.81
CA SER A 104 21.61 1.94 20.75
C SER A 104 21.67 0.73 19.83
N TYR A 105 22.69 0.70 18.97
CA TYR A 105 23.01 -0.41 18.10
C TYR A 105 24.41 -0.90 18.42
N LYS A 106 24.52 -2.14 18.90
CA LYS A 106 25.80 -2.74 19.35
C LYS A 106 26.54 -1.89 20.39
N GLY A 107 25.81 -1.19 21.25
CA GLY A 107 26.37 -0.36 22.33
C GLY A 107 26.73 1.07 21.92
N GLU A 108 26.52 1.45 20.65
CA GLU A 108 26.78 2.81 20.16
C GLU A 108 25.49 3.45 19.64
N LEU A 109 25.44 4.78 19.68
CA LEU A 109 24.40 5.57 19.02
C LEU A 109 24.91 6.02 17.66
N PHE A 110 24.02 6.04 16.68
CA PHE A 110 24.35 6.46 15.33
C PHE A 110 23.32 7.45 14.83
N ASN A 111 23.76 8.34 13.96
CA ASN A 111 22.86 9.12 13.14
C ASN A 111 22.59 8.35 11.85
N TRP A 112 21.31 8.03 11.59
CA TRP A 112 20.90 7.12 10.53
C TRP A 112 20.29 7.88 9.35
N SER A 113 20.83 7.65 8.16
CA SER A 113 20.33 8.19 6.90
C SER A 113 19.71 7.08 6.03
N PRO A 114 18.65 7.38 5.23
CA PRO A 114 17.97 6.37 4.45
C PRO A 114 18.79 5.94 3.23
N VAL A 115 18.70 4.67 2.87
CA VAL A 115 19.31 4.12 1.64
C VAL A 115 18.19 3.61 0.73
N SER A 116 18.26 3.95 -0.56
CA SER A 116 17.33 3.41 -1.55
C SER A 116 17.82 2.04 -2.03
N THR A 117 16.97 1.03 -1.89
CA THR A 117 17.24 -0.35 -2.29
C THR A 117 16.17 -0.82 -3.28
N PRO A 118 16.42 -0.77 -4.60
CA PRO A 118 15.41 -1.08 -5.62
C PRO A 118 14.81 -2.49 -5.52
N ALA A 119 15.56 -3.46 -4.98
CA ALA A 119 15.07 -4.82 -4.76
C ALA A 119 14.03 -4.92 -3.64
N THR A 120 14.11 -4.05 -2.63
CA THR A 120 13.24 -4.04 -1.45
C THR A 120 12.87 -2.61 -1.06
N PRO A 121 12.18 -1.87 -1.93
CA PRO A 121 11.98 -0.42 -1.79
C PRO A 121 11.15 -0.04 -0.56
N CYS A 122 10.35 -0.97 -0.06
CA CYS A 122 9.48 -0.75 1.09
C CYS A 122 10.05 -1.26 2.42
N GLN A 123 11.27 -1.80 2.44
CA GLN A 123 12.00 -2.02 3.68
C GLN A 123 12.69 -0.72 4.12
N LEU A 124 12.82 -0.51 5.42
CA LEU A 124 13.54 0.64 5.95
C LEU A 124 15.04 0.29 6.05
N HIS A 125 15.75 0.49 4.95
CA HIS A 125 17.20 0.42 4.90
C HIS A 125 17.80 1.75 5.35
N CYS A 126 18.62 1.72 6.40
CA CYS A 126 19.32 2.89 6.91
C CYS A 126 20.83 2.60 7.00
N LYS A 127 21.61 3.65 6.83
CA LYS A 127 23.07 3.64 6.92
C LYS A 127 23.50 4.62 8.01
N PRO A 128 24.41 4.24 8.91
CA PRO A 128 24.94 5.18 9.87
C PRO A 128 25.92 6.13 9.19
N ASP A 129 25.89 7.39 9.59
CA ASP A 129 26.75 8.43 9.04
C ASP A 129 28.23 8.08 9.19
N GLY A 130 29.00 8.29 8.13
CA GLY A 130 30.44 7.98 8.09
C GLY A 130 30.80 6.48 8.08
N LYS A 131 29.84 5.57 8.06
CA LYS A 131 30.08 4.12 7.91
C LYS A 131 29.78 3.67 6.48
N PHE A 132 30.22 2.47 6.09
CA PHE A 132 29.94 1.92 4.74
C PHE A 132 28.83 0.87 4.71
N PHE A 133 28.42 0.36 5.86
CA PHE A 133 27.39 -0.66 5.95
C PHE A 133 25.99 -0.04 6.03
N SER A 134 25.00 -0.71 5.47
CA SER A 134 23.58 -0.45 5.71
C SER A 134 22.95 -1.58 6.53
N ARG A 135 21.81 -1.29 7.16
CA ARG A 135 21.00 -2.25 7.91
C ARG A 135 19.52 -2.03 7.64
N VAL A 136 18.76 -3.11 7.74
CA VAL A 136 17.29 -3.05 7.77
C VAL A 136 16.89 -2.76 9.22
N LEU A 137 16.38 -1.57 9.48
CA LEU A 137 15.87 -1.19 10.81
C LEU A 137 14.38 -1.54 10.98
N LYS A 138 13.65 -1.71 9.88
CA LYS A 138 12.24 -2.15 9.87
C LYS A 138 11.90 -2.90 8.59
N GLU A 139 11.11 -3.97 8.72
CA GLU A 139 10.68 -4.80 7.58
C GLU A 139 9.75 -4.07 6.59
N SER A 140 8.98 -3.09 7.09
CA SER A 140 8.15 -2.21 6.25
C SER A 140 8.26 -0.76 6.73
N VAL A 141 8.52 0.14 5.80
CA VAL A 141 8.30 1.58 6.01
C VAL A 141 6.82 1.87 6.26
N THR A 142 6.53 3.04 6.83
CA THR A 142 5.17 3.53 7.03
C THR A 142 4.47 3.73 5.69
N ASP A 143 3.17 3.38 5.62
CA ASP A 143 2.37 3.50 4.40
C ASP A 143 2.36 4.96 3.88
N GLY A 144 2.50 5.13 2.57
CA GLY A 144 2.67 6.45 1.93
C GLY A 144 4.12 6.92 1.84
N THR A 145 5.10 6.10 2.24
CA THR A 145 6.52 6.38 1.95
C THR A 145 6.80 6.16 0.47
N PRO A 146 7.39 7.14 -0.26
CA PRO A 146 7.74 6.96 -1.67
C PRO A 146 8.68 5.76 -1.86
N CYS A 147 8.44 4.89 -2.85
CA CYS A 147 9.26 3.69 -3.07
C CYS A 147 10.70 4.04 -3.44
N SER A 148 10.86 5.06 -4.28
CA SER A 148 12.15 5.55 -4.77
C SER A 148 12.19 7.07 -4.67
N PRO A 149 13.38 7.67 -4.53
CA PRO A 149 13.52 9.13 -4.57
C PRO A 149 12.90 9.72 -5.84
N GLY A 150 12.03 10.72 -5.69
CA GLY A 150 11.36 11.40 -6.82
C GLY A 150 10.23 10.62 -7.50
N ALA A 151 9.98 9.36 -7.13
CA ALA A 151 8.86 8.59 -7.65
C ALA A 151 7.54 8.98 -6.96
N ARG A 152 6.42 8.89 -7.69
CA ARG A 152 5.07 9.00 -7.10
C ARG A 152 4.63 7.72 -6.40
N ASP A 153 5.15 6.57 -6.81
CA ASP A 153 4.81 5.27 -6.25
C ASP A 153 5.10 5.24 -4.75
N VAL A 154 4.19 4.64 -3.97
CA VAL A 154 4.27 4.60 -2.51
C VAL A 154 4.18 3.19 -1.97
N CYS A 155 4.79 2.98 -0.81
CA CYS A 155 4.69 1.74 -0.07
C CYS A 155 3.34 1.64 0.64
N ILE A 156 2.65 0.52 0.46
CA ILE A 156 1.40 0.18 1.16
C ILE A 156 1.43 -1.30 1.52
N ASN A 157 1.31 -1.63 2.81
CA ASN A 157 1.49 -2.99 3.35
C ASN A 157 2.80 -3.65 2.88
N GLY A 158 3.91 -2.92 2.92
CA GLY A 158 5.23 -3.44 2.55
C GLY A 158 5.42 -3.71 1.04
N LYS A 159 4.45 -3.36 0.18
CA LYS A 159 4.56 -3.47 -1.27
C LYS A 159 4.58 -2.09 -1.92
N CYS A 160 5.41 -1.93 -2.95
CA CYS A 160 5.40 -0.72 -3.74
C CYS A 160 4.17 -0.73 -4.66
N ARG A 161 3.28 0.26 -4.49
CA ARG A 161 2.05 0.41 -5.25
C ARG A 161 2.17 1.60 -6.18
N ARG A 162 1.70 1.41 -7.42
CA ARG A 162 1.70 2.45 -8.43
C ARG A 162 0.75 3.57 -8.04
N VAL A 163 1.22 4.82 -8.11
CA VAL A 163 0.36 5.99 -7.97
C VAL A 163 0.33 6.73 -9.29
N SER A 164 -0.87 6.87 -9.82
CA SER A 164 -1.12 7.51 -11.11
C SER A 164 -1.06 9.03 -10.99
N CYS A 165 -1.16 9.73 -12.12
CA CYS A 165 -0.98 11.18 -12.17
C CYS A 165 -2.08 11.99 -11.47
N ASP A 166 -3.23 11.36 -11.23
CA ASP A 166 -4.39 11.89 -10.52
C ASP A 166 -4.38 11.54 -9.02
N TRP A 167 -3.28 10.99 -8.51
CA TRP A 167 -3.15 10.44 -7.16
C TRP A 167 -4.04 9.22 -6.87
N GLY A 168 -4.57 8.58 -7.92
CA GLY A 168 -5.20 7.28 -7.83
C GLY A 168 -4.16 6.18 -7.58
N ILE A 169 -4.47 5.26 -6.66
CA ILE A 169 -3.63 4.09 -6.37
C ILE A 169 -4.07 2.96 -7.30
N GLU A 170 -3.13 2.42 -8.09
CA GLU A 170 -3.37 1.36 -9.07
C GLU A 170 -4.49 1.68 -10.08
N THR A 171 -4.71 2.96 -10.37
CA THR A 171 -5.64 3.42 -11.42
C THR A 171 -4.94 3.46 -12.79
N SER A 172 -5.71 3.64 -13.87
CA SER A 172 -5.21 3.71 -15.24
C SER A 172 -4.86 5.12 -15.72
N ALA A 173 -4.96 6.13 -14.85
CA ALA A 173 -4.68 7.51 -15.20
C ALA A 173 -3.21 7.71 -15.61
N GLN A 174 -3.00 8.36 -16.74
CA GLN A 174 -1.69 8.54 -17.35
C GLN A 174 -1.48 10.00 -17.74
N GLU A 175 -0.22 10.42 -17.69
CA GLU A 175 0.18 11.70 -18.25
C GLU A 175 0.23 11.61 -19.76
N ASP A 176 -0.11 12.70 -20.43
CA ASP A 176 0.10 12.85 -21.86
C ASP A 176 1.57 13.09 -22.20
N ARG A 177 1.87 13.31 -23.48
CA ARG A 177 3.24 13.64 -23.92
C ARG A 177 3.82 14.92 -23.29
N CYS A 178 2.97 15.78 -22.72
CA CYS A 178 3.31 17.04 -22.08
C CYS A 178 3.47 16.93 -20.56
N GLY A 179 3.29 15.75 -19.97
CA GLY A 179 3.31 15.57 -18.52
C GLY A 179 2.02 16.02 -17.83
N ILE A 180 0.94 16.24 -18.58
CA ILE A 180 -0.35 16.69 -18.06
C ILE A 180 -1.23 15.45 -17.85
N CYS A 181 -1.72 15.27 -16.63
CA CYS A 181 -2.59 14.15 -16.30
C CYS A 181 -3.90 14.24 -17.10
N HIS A 182 -4.28 13.14 -17.76
CA HIS A 182 -5.44 13.11 -18.67
C HIS A 182 -5.39 14.16 -19.80
N GLY A 183 -4.20 14.65 -20.12
CA GLY A 183 -4.03 15.61 -21.21
C GLY A 183 -4.22 14.96 -22.58
N ASP A 184 -4.41 15.80 -23.58
CA ASP A 184 -4.55 15.43 -25.00
C ASP A 184 -3.23 15.55 -25.78
N GLY A 185 -2.16 16.01 -25.13
CA GLY A 185 -0.84 16.19 -25.72
C GLY A 185 -0.68 17.46 -26.55
N THR A 186 -1.64 18.40 -26.51
CA THR A 186 -1.61 19.61 -27.35
C THR A 186 -0.95 20.82 -26.68
N ARG A 187 -0.74 20.76 -25.35
CA ARG A 187 -0.24 21.88 -24.54
C ARG A 187 1.28 22.04 -24.53
N CYS A 188 1.99 21.26 -25.33
CA CYS A 188 3.44 21.33 -25.46
C CYS A 188 3.86 21.01 -26.89
N ILE A 189 5.07 21.45 -27.22
CA ILE A 189 5.73 21.11 -28.49
C ILE A 189 7.02 20.34 -28.18
N THR A 190 7.38 19.40 -29.06
CA THR A 190 8.66 18.70 -28.95
C THR A 190 9.73 19.53 -29.63
N VAL A 191 10.77 19.91 -28.87
CA VAL A 191 11.88 20.70 -29.39
C VAL A 191 13.09 19.78 -29.57
N HIS A 192 13.59 19.69 -30.79
CA HIS A 192 14.80 18.96 -31.12
C HIS A 192 15.99 19.92 -31.07
N LYS A 193 17.00 19.63 -30.25
CA LYS A 193 18.29 20.32 -30.27
C LYS A 193 19.41 19.28 -30.40
N GLU A 194 20.24 19.43 -31.43
CA GLU A 194 21.48 18.69 -31.56
C GLU A 194 22.59 19.43 -30.80
N PHE A 195 23.28 18.73 -29.90
CA PHE A 195 24.45 19.27 -29.21
C PHE A 195 25.70 18.71 -29.89
N THR A 196 26.38 19.52 -30.70
CA THR A 196 27.73 19.23 -31.19
C THR A 196 28.75 19.75 -30.17
N GLN A 197 29.25 18.87 -29.29
CA GLN A 197 30.35 19.20 -28.40
C GLN A 197 31.66 19.27 -29.22
N LYS A 198 32.26 20.46 -29.32
CA LYS A 198 33.56 20.67 -29.99
C LYS A 198 34.69 20.83 -28.97
N GLU A 199 34.89 19.82 -28.12
CA GLU A 199 36.17 19.62 -27.41
C GLU A 199 36.12 18.29 -26.63
N GLY A 200 36.93 17.32 -27.05
CA GLY A 200 37.09 16.00 -26.41
C GLY A 200 36.63 14.82 -27.28
N ILE A 201 37.39 13.73 -27.25
CA ILE A 201 37.05 12.45 -27.90
C ILE A 201 35.86 11.86 -27.14
N GLY A 202 34.63 12.13 -27.59
CA GLY A 202 33.39 11.63 -26.98
C GLY A 202 32.20 11.83 -27.91
N GLU A 203 31.29 10.84 -27.91
CA GLU A 203 30.16 10.74 -28.83
C GLU A 203 29.22 11.95 -28.81
N SER A 204 28.75 12.36 -29.99
CA SER A 204 27.68 13.35 -30.15
C SER A 204 26.37 12.82 -29.57
N ALA A 205 25.88 13.43 -28.48
CA ALA A 205 24.58 13.09 -27.90
C ALA A 205 23.51 14.10 -28.36
N SER A 206 22.46 13.61 -29.03
CA SER A 206 21.23 14.38 -29.24
C SER A 206 20.34 14.25 -28.01
N ALA A 207 20.02 15.37 -27.36
CA ALA A 207 19.13 15.41 -26.21
C ALA A 207 17.75 15.93 -26.62
N LEU A 208 16.72 15.08 -26.49
CA LEU A 208 15.33 15.47 -26.72
C LEU A 208 14.76 16.08 -25.43
N GLY A 209 14.52 17.39 -25.45
CA GLY A 209 13.87 18.11 -24.35
C GLY A 209 12.39 18.38 -24.63
N ARG A 210 11.56 18.31 -23.59
CA ARG A 210 10.12 18.67 -23.66
C ARG A 210 9.94 20.05 -23.04
N PHE A 211 9.32 20.98 -23.76
CA PHE A 211 9.01 22.32 -23.25
C PHE A 211 7.50 22.58 -23.40
N LEU A 212 6.89 23.16 -22.37
CA LEU A 212 5.51 23.63 -22.41
C LEU A 212 5.41 24.73 -23.48
N ALA A 213 4.34 24.71 -24.28
CA ALA A 213 4.07 25.78 -25.22
C ALA A 213 3.59 26.99 -24.41
N HIS A 214 4.38 28.08 -24.40
CA HIS A 214 3.95 29.36 -23.88
C HIS A 214 2.95 30.03 -24.82
#